data_AF-G8FN31-F1
#
_entry.id   AF-G8FN31-F1
#
_cell.length_a   1.000
_cell.length_b   1.000
_cell.length_c   1.000
_cell.angle_alpha   90.00
_cell.angle_beta   90.00
_cell.angle_gamma   90.00
#
_symmetry.space_group_name_H-M   'P 1'
#
loop_
_entity.id
_entity.type
_entity.pdbx_description
1 polymer ?
#
loop_
_entity_poly.entity_id
_entity_poly.type
_entity_poly.pdbx_seq_one_letter_code
_entity_poly.pdbx_strand_id
1 'polypeptide(L)'
;IKPVELPDFGYTARVPRHGEFNLFNPAQRQVAGRLVGDLLSQPDPQAMLSVAAYARDRLNPTLFQYALAVALVHRKDTGNVPVPSFLEMFPTRFVDPALFPKLVEEGFVVQQGERVAIEVPPSFSASEADPEQRLAYFREDIGVNLHHWHWHLVYPQEGPLEVVDKDRRGELFYYMHRQTVARYNVERFCNRL
;
A
#
# COMPACT_ATOMS: atom_id res chain seq x y z
N ILE A 1 14.77 0.34 -21.90
CA ILE A 1 14.05 1.64 -21.81
C ILE A 1 13.99 2.20 -23.22
N LYS A 2 12.79 2.53 -23.73
CA LYS A 2 12.62 3.17 -25.05
C LYS A 2 12.43 4.69 -24.89
N PRO A 3 12.83 5.52 -25.86
CA PRO A 3 12.55 6.96 -25.84
C PRO A 3 11.04 7.22 -25.80
N VAL A 4 10.62 8.10 -24.89
CA VAL A 4 9.23 8.54 -24.73
C VAL A 4 9.21 10.03 -24.41
N GLU A 5 8.13 10.71 -24.78
CA GLU A 5 7.84 12.03 -24.24
C GLU A 5 7.44 11.89 -22.77
N LEU A 6 8.07 12.68 -21.90
CA LEU A 6 7.87 12.58 -20.46
C LEU A 6 6.72 13.50 -20.02
N PRO A 7 5.78 13.02 -19.19
CA PRO A 7 4.82 13.90 -18.54
C PRO A 7 5.50 14.94 -17.65
N ASP A 8 4.90 16.13 -17.53
CA ASP A 8 5.33 17.11 -16.54
C ASP A 8 4.91 16.67 -15.13
N PHE A 9 5.89 16.24 -14.34
CA PHE A 9 5.70 15.84 -12.95
C PHE A 9 5.76 17.03 -11.97
N GLY A 10 5.80 18.29 -12.40
CA GLY A 10 5.87 19.44 -11.49
C GLY A 10 4.78 19.48 -10.40
N TYR A 11 3.60 18.94 -10.70
CA TYR A 11 2.49 18.84 -9.74
C TYR A 11 2.77 17.91 -8.55
N THR A 12 3.70 16.95 -8.68
CA THR A 12 4.06 16.01 -7.62
C THR A 12 4.90 16.65 -6.51
N ALA A 13 5.42 17.87 -6.72
CA ALA A 13 6.18 18.60 -5.70
C ALA A 13 5.39 18.84 -4.39
N ARG A 14 4.06 18.76 -4.45
CA ARG A 14 3.16 18.77 -3.29
C ARG A 14 3.34 17.57 -2.35
N VAL A 15 3.96 16.50 -2.83
CA VAL A 15 4.33 15.31 -2.05
C VAL A 15 5.85 15.16 -2.12
N PRO A 16 6.60 15.77 -1.18
CA PRO A 16 8.05 15.71 -1.20
C PRO A 16 8.57 14.27 -1.20
N ARG A 17 9.72 14.05 -1.84
CA ARG A 17 10.30 12.70 -1.99
C ARG A 17 10.47 11.96 -0.66
N HIS A 18 10.87 12.67 0.41
CA HIS A 18 11.06 12.12 1.75
C HIS A 18 9.94 12.53 2.73
N GLY A 19 8.84 13.08 2.22
CA GLY A 19 7.68 13.45 3.01
C GLY A 19 6.70 12.29 3.21
N GLU A 20 5.71 12.53 4.05
CA GLU A 20 4.60 11.58 4.25
C GLU A 20 3.61 11.63 3.08
N PHE A 21 3.11 10.45 2.73
CA PHE A 21 2.02 10.28 1.77
C PHE A 21 0.79 9.66 2.46
N ASN A 22 -0.35 10.31 2.27
CA ASN A 22 -1.64 10.00 2.89
C ASN A 22 -2.79 10.26 1.90
N LEU A 23 -3.49 9.19 1.53
CA LEU A 23 -4.64 9.23 0.60
C LEU A 23 -5.88 9.95 1.18
N PHE A 24 -5.95 10.17 2.49
CA PHE A 24 -7.02 10.95 3.09
C PHE A 24 -6.83 12.46 2.87
N ASN A 25 -5.60 12.93 2.63
CA ASN A 25 -5.34 14.32 2.28
C ASN A 25 -5.81 14.60 0.84
N PRO A 26 -6.77 15.52 0.61
CA PRO A 26 -7.31 15.77 -0.74
C PRO A 26 -6.25 16.21 -1.75
N ALA A 27 -5.28 17.04 -1.35
CA ALA A 27 -4.25 17.51 -2.25
C ALA A 27 -3.30 16.39 -2.69
N GLN A 28 -2.91 15.50 -1.76
CA GLN A 28 -2.05 14.36 -2.09
C GLN A 28 -2.80 13.29 -2.90
N ARG A 29 -4.08 13.09 -2.61
CA ARG A 29 -4.94 12.18 -3.37
C ARG A 29 -5.15 12.62 -4.81
N GLN A 30 -5.37 13.92 -5.06
CA GLN A 30 -5.40 14.50 -6.41
C GLN A 30 -4.10 14.26 -7.18
N VAL A 31 -2.95 14.45 -6.52
CA VAL A 31 -1.63 14.17 -7.11
C VAL A 31 -1.52 12.68 -7.50
N ALA A 32 -1.95 11.77 -6.63
CA ALA A 32 -1.95 10.35 -6.91
C ALA A 32 -2.86 9.98 -8.09
N GLY A 33 -4.08 10.52 -8.14
CA GLY A 33 -5.01 10.30 -9.24
C GLY A 33 -4.47 10.79 -10.58
N ARG A 34 -3.80 11.95 -10.60
CA ARG A 34 -3.15 12.48 -11.82
C ARG A 34 -1.99 11.59 -12.27
N LEU A 35 -1.15 11.13 -11.35
CA LEU A 35 -0.04 10.22 -11.67
C LEU A 35 -0.53 8.88 -12.22
N VAL A 36 -1.65 8.34 -11.68
CA VAL A 36 -2.32 7.17 -12.26
C VAL A 36 -2.75 7.46 -13.70
N GLY A 37 -3.38 8.61 -13.96
CA GLY A 37 -3.75 9.02 -15.33
C GLY A 37 -2.57 9.12 -16.29
N ASP A 38 -1.45 9.70 -15.85
CA ASP A 38 -0.23 9.80 -16.66
C ASP A 38 0.33 8.42 -17.02
N LEU A 39 0.26 7.43 -16.12
CA LEU A 39 0.69 6.05 -16.38
C LEU A 39 -0.30 5.27 -17.26
N LEU A 40 -1.61 5.45 -17.04
CA LEU A 40 -2.66 4.80 -17.84
C LEU A 40 -2.68 5.30 -19.28
N SER A 41 -2.43 6.59 -19.50
CA SER A 41 -2.41 7.20 -20.84
C SER A 41 -1.24 6.77 -21.72
N GLN A 42 -0.26 6.03 -21.17
CA GLN A 42 0.86 5.54 -21.96
C GLN A 42 0.40 4.52 -23.01
N PRO A 43 0.93 4.58 -24.24
CA PRO A 43 0.38 3.81 -25.36
C PRO A 43 0.55 2.30 -25.21
N ASP A 44 1.57 1.85 -24.48
CA ASP A 44 1.89 0.44 -24.27
C ASP A 44 2.71 0.23 -22.99
N PRO A 45 2.85 -1.02 -22.51
CA PRO A 45 3.55 -1.31 -21.25
C PRO A 45 5.02 -0.91 -21.27
N GLN A 46 5.67 -0.92 -22.43
CA GLN A 46 7.08 -0.54 -22.56
C GLN A 46 7.26 0.98 -22.42
N ALA A 47 6.34 1.78 -22.97
CA ALA A 47 6.30 3.23 -22.75
C ALA A 47 6.03 3.55 -21.28
N MET A 48 5.04 2.88 -20.68
CA MET A 48 4.75 3.02 -19.25
C MET A 48 5.95 2.66 -18.38
N LEU A 49 6.69 1.59 -18.71
CA LEU A 49 7.92 1.23 -18.01
C LEU A 49 8.99 2.32 -18.13
N SER A 50 9.17 2.93 -19.30
CA SER A 50 10.11 4.06 -19.47
C SER A 50 9.73 5.24 -18.58
N VAL A 51 8.45 5.63 -18.55
CA VAL A 51 7.95 6.71 -17.70
C VAL A 51 8.08 6.38 -16.22
N ALA A 52 7.71 5.16 -15.82
CA ALA A 52 7.82 4.69 -14.44
C ALA A 52 9.28 4.65 -13.97
N ALA A 53 10.21 4.18 -14.80
CA ALA A 53 11.64 4.18 -14.50
C ALA A 53 12.18 5.61 -14.30
N TYR A 54 11.72 6.57 -15.12
CA TYR A 54 12.08 7.98 -14.94
C TYR A 54 11.52 8.56 -13.63
N ALA A 55 10.26 8.25 -13.31
CA ALA A 55 9.54 8.78 -12.16
C ALA A 55 10.06 8.21 -10.82
N ARG A 56 10.41 6.91 -10.76
CA ARG A 56 10.76 6.18 -9.54
C ARG A 56 11.73 6.90 -8.61
N ASP A 57 12.79 7.47 -9.15
CA ASP A 57 13.86 8.05 -8.34
C ASP A 57 13.60 9.53 -7.98
N ARG A 58 12.61 10.16 -8.63
CA ARG A 58 12.27 11.59 -8.52
C ARG A 58 11.04 11.86 -7.66
N LEU A 59 10.14 10.89 -7.57
CA LEU A 59 8.88 11.02 -6.85
C LEU A 59 8.97 10.48 -5.43
N ASN A 60 7.97 10.82 -4.60
CA ASN A 60 7.78 10.15 -3.32
C ASN A 60 7.57 8.63 -3.53
N PRO A 61 8.29 7.76 -2.81
CA PRO A 61 8.30 6.33 -3.09
C PRO A 61 6.94 5.68 -2.83
N THR A 62 6.22 6.09 -1.79
CA THR A 62 4.89 5.52 -1.49
C THR A 62 3.84 5.99 -2.49
N LEU A 63 3.86 7.28 -2.87
CA LEU A 63 3.03 7.82 -3.95
C LEU A 63 3.26 7.07 -5.28
N PHE A 64 4.53 6.90 -5.66
CA PHE A 64 4.91 6.22 -6.89
C PHE A 64 4.44 4.76 -6.90
N GLN A 65 4.71 4.01 -5.83
CA GLN A 65 4.31 2.62 -5.74
C GLN A 65 2.78 2.46 -5.75
N TYR A 66 2.05 3.33 -5.07
CA TYR A 66 0.59 3.35 -5.13
C TYR A 66 0.10 3.57 -6.57
N ALA A 67 0.57 4.62 -7.24
CA ALA A 67 0.11 4.96 -8.58
C ALA A 67 0.47 3.89 -9.61
N LEU A 68 1.68 3.32 -9.53
CA LEU A 68 2.12 2.23 -10.41
C LEU A 68 1.29 0.97 -10.19
N ALA A 69 1.03 0.59 -8.94
CA ALA A 69 0.23 -0.59 -8.64
C ALA A 69 -1.23 -0.44 -9.11
N VAL A 70 -1.85 0.74 -8.92
CA VAL A 70 -3.18 1.04 -9.48
C VAL A 70 -3.14 0.93 -11.01
N ALA A 71 -2.16 1.53 -11.67
CA ALA A 71 -2.05 1.47 -13.13
C ALA A 71 -1.90 0.03 -13.64
N LEU A 72 -1.03 -0.78 -13.03
CA LEU A 72 -0.80 -2.18 -13.41
C LEU A 72 -2.05 -3.06 -13.28
N VAL A 73 -2.84 -2.86 -12.22
CA VAL A 73 -4.07 -3.63 -11.98
C VAL A 73 -5.19 -3.25 -12.94
N HIS A 74 -5.22 -2.00 -13.43
CA HIS A 74 -6.32 -1.49 -14.24
C HIS A 74 -6.07 -1.53 -15.75
N ARG A 75 -4.81 -1.57 -16.17
CA ARG A 75 -4.44 -1.71 -17.58
C ARG A 75 -4.72 -3.12 -18.11
N LYS A 76 -5.41 -3.18 -19.25
CA LYS A 76 -5.77 -4.45 -19.92
C LYS A 76 -4.54 -5.23 -20.41
N ASP A 77 -3.44 -4.55 -20.72
CA ASP A 77 -2.21 -5.11 -21.27
C ASP A 77 -1.16 -5.46 -20.20
N THR A 78 -1.48 -5.31 -18.90
CA THR A 78 -0.58 -5.66 -17.79
C THR A 78 -1.20 -6.61 -16.76
N GLY A 79 -2.34 -7.24 -17.05
CA GLY A 79 -3.05 -8.10 -16.10
C GLY A 79 -2.26 -9.32 -15.57
N ASN A 80 -1.20 -9.73 -16.28
CA ASN A 80 -0.32 -10.83 -15.86
C ASN A 80 0.96 -10.36 -15.17
N VAL A 81 1.12 -9.05 -14.94
CA VAL A 81 2.29 -8.51 -14.25
C VAL A 81 2.06 -8.66 -12.74
N PRO A 82 2.87 -9.46 -12.02
CA PRO A 82 2.73 -9.57 -10.58
C PRO A 82 3.08 -8.23 -9.93
N VAL A 83 2.19 -7.74 -9.08
CA VAL A 83 2.44 -6.59 -8.22
C VAL A 83 2.97 -7.12 -6.88
N PRO A 84 4.19 -6.75 -6.45
CA PRO A 84 4.72 -7.14 -5.15
C PRO A 84 3.79 -6.74 -4.01
N SER A 85 3.83 -7.48 -2.89
CA SER A 85 3.00 -7.13 -1.74
C SER A 85 3.45 -5.80 -1.14
N PHE A 86 2.49 -5.01 -0.62
CA PHE A 86 2.83 -3.78 0.11
C PHE A 86 3.69 -4.07 1.35
N LEU A 87 3.55 -5.27 1.93
CA LEU A 87 4.42 -5.76 3.00
C LEU A 87 5.89 -5.87 2.56
N GLU A 88 6.14 -6.41 1.37
CA GLU A 88 7.50 -6.61 0.85
C GLU A 88 8.15 -5.28 0.46
N MET A 89 7.35 -4.33 -0.04
CA MET A 89 7.83 -3.02 -0.46
C MET A 89 8.02 -2.05 0.70
N PHE A 90 7.16 -2.10 1.73
CA PHE A 90 7.16 -1.19 2.86
C PHE A 90 6.96 -1.94 4.20
N PRO A 91 7.90 -2.82 4.58
CA PRO A 91 7.75 -3.69 5.75
C PRO A 91 7.64 -2.91 7.07
N THR A 92 8.20 -1.70 7.12
CA THR A 92 8.12 -0.80 8.30
C THR A 92 6.70 -0.33 8.62
N ARG A 93 5.72 -0.56 7.74
CA ARG A 93 4.30 -0.29 8.01
C ARG A 93 3.54 -1.45 8.66
N PHE A 94 4.18 -2.60 8.78
CA PHE A 94 3.55 -3.84 9.24
C PHE A 94 4.33 -4.52 10.37
N VAL A 95 5.65 -4.35 10.39
CA VAL A 95 6.53 -4.99 11.36
C VAL A 95 7.10 -3.94 12.31
N ASP A 96 7.16 -4.28 13.59
CA ASP A 96 7.71 -3.42 14.63
C ASP A 96 9.12 -2.91 14.27
N PRO A 97 9.34 -1.58 14.21
CA PRO A 97 10.65 -1.00 13.90
C PRO A 97 11.75 -1.46 14.88
N ALA A 98 11.43 -1.86 16.11
CA ALA A 98 12.40 -2.37 17.08
C ALA A 98 13.09 -3.68 16.63
N LEU A 99 12.50 -4.41 15.67
CA LEU A 99 13.08 -5.64 15.12
C LEU A 99 14.08 -5.38 13.98
N PHE A 100 14.06 -4.20 13.35
CA PHE A 100 14.90 -3.89 12.19
C PHE A 100 16.41 -3.92 12.47
N PRO A 101 16.92 -3.42 13.62
CA PRO A 101 18.33 -3.56 13.94
C PRO A 101 18.78 -5.03 13.94
N LYS A 102 17.95 -5.93 14.48
CA LYS A 102 18.24 -7.38 14.49
C LYS A 102 18.20 -7.96 13.08
N LEU A 103 17.23 -7.55 12.24
CA LEU A 103 17.15 -7.96 10.82
C LEU A 103 18.40 -7.54 10.04
N VAL A 104 18.91 -6.33 10.30
CA VAL A 104 20.13 -5.82 9.66
C VAL A 104 21.36 -6.60 10.13
N GLU A 105 21.49 -6.88 11.42
CA GLU A 105 22.57 -7.69 11.97
C GLU A 105 22.59 -9.09 11.36
N GLU A 106 21.46 -9.79 11.39
CA GLU A 106 21.30 -11.14 10.79
C GLU A 106 21.63 -11.14 9.30
N GLY A 107 21.14 -10.11 8.58
CA GLY A 107 21.41 -9.94 7.15
C GLY A 107 22.87 -9.67 6.81
N PHE A 108 23.61 -9.00 7.69
CA PHE A 108 25.00 -8.64 7.48
C PHE A 108 25.98 -9.73 7.92
N VAL A 109 25.72 -10.37 9.06
CA VAL A 109 26.64 -11.31 9.71
C VAL A 109 26.46 -12.74 9.20
N VAL A 110 25.22 -13.19 8.99
CA VAL A 110 24.90 -14.60 8.73
C VAL A 110 24.74 -14.86 7.23
N GLN A 111 25.31 -15.97 6.75
CA GLN A 111 25.17 -16.40 5.36
C GLN A 111 23.70 -16.72 5.04
N GLN A 112 23.24 -16.39 3.83
CA GLN A 112 21.82 -16.44 3.50
C GLN A 112 21.12 -17.79 3.80
N GLY A 113 21.82 -18.92 3.62
CA GLY A 113 21.27 -20.26 3.87
C GLY A 113 21.22 -20.67 5.35
N GLU A 114 21.88 -19.91 6.22
CA GLU A 114 21.98 -20.18 7.67
C GLU A 114 21.14 -19.20 8.50
N ARG A 115 20.50 -18.22 7.85
CA ARG A 115 19.70 -17.19 8.52
C ARG A 115 18.49 -17.80 9.21
N VAL A 116 18.17 -17.28 10.40
CA VAL A 116 16.97 -17.65 11.15
C VAL A 116 15.89 -16.58 11.05
N ALA A 117 14.64 -16.99 11.21
CA ALA A 117 13.52 -16.06 11.29
C ALA A 117 13.58 -15.28 12.61
N ILE A 118 13.41 -13.96 12.52
CA ILE A 118 13.26 -13.12 13.71
C ILE A 118 11.79 -13.14 14.14
N GLU A 119 11.54 -13.66 15.34
CA GLU A 119 10.18 -13.77 15.87
C GLU A 119 9.60 -12.40 16.20
N VAL A 120 8.36 -12.17 15.77
CA VAL A 120 7.58 -10.99 16.12
C VAL A 120 6.82 -11.30 17.42
N PRO A 121 6.99 -10.50 18.48
CA PRO A 121 6.29 -10.74 19.74
C PRO A 121 4.77 -10.49 19.57
N PRO A 122 3.89 -11.26 20.23
CA PRO A 122 2.44 -11.07 20.13
C PRO A 122 1.93 -9.72 20.66
N SER A 123 2.62 -9.16 21.67
CA SER A 123 2.28 -7.86 22.27
C SER A 123 3.48 -6.93 22.17
N PHE A 124 3.39 -5.92 21.30
CA PHE A 124 4.44 -4.89 21.11
C PHE A 124 3.91 -3.46 21.19
N SER A 125 2.61 -3.23 20.95
CA SER A 125 2.00 -1.90 20.93
C SER A 125 1.49 -1.43 22.29
N ALA A 126 0.95 -2.33 23.12
CA ALA A 126 0.53 -2.06 24.48
C ALA A 126 0.71 -3.27 25.42
N SER A 127 0.62 -3.02 26.72
CA SER A 127 0.63 -4.06 27.75
C SER A 127 -0.77 -4.63 27.99
N GLU A 128 -0.86 -5.81 28.60
CA GLU A 128 -2.13 -6.43 29.03
C GLU A 128 -2.97 -5.60 30.02
N ALA A 129 -2.37 -4.54 30.61
CA ALA A 129 -3.12 -3.60 31.44
C ALA A 129 -4.10 -2.74 30.62
N ASP A 130 -3.88 -2.60 29.31
CA ASP A 130 -4.84 -2.00 28.39
C ASP A 130 -5.82 -3.09 27.91
N PRO A 131 -7.12 -3.02 28.26
CA PRO A 131 -8.09 -4.00 27.81
C PRO A 131 -8.18 -4.12 26.29
N GLU A 132 -7.91 -3.04 25.56
CA GLU A 132 -7.93 -3.05 24.09
C GLU A 132 -6.79 -3.89 23.52
N GLN A 133 -5.71 -4.19 24.25
CA GLN A 133 -4.62 -5.08 23.81
C GLN A 133 -5.14 -6.47 23.42
N ARG A 134 -6.24 -6.93 24.02
CA ARG A 134 -6.86 -8.22 23.70
C ARG A 134 -7.28 -8.35 22.24
N LEU A 135 -7.49 -7.24 21.53
CA LEU A 135 -7.87 -7.23 20.12
C LEU A 135 -6.70 -6.88 19.19
N ALA A 136 -5.46 -6.79 19.70
CA ALA A 136 -4.28 -6.52 18.88
C ALA A 136 -4.12 -7.57 17.78
N TYR A 137 -4.38 -8.85 18.06
CA TYR A 137 -4.34 -9.92 17.05
C TYR A 137 -5.30 -9.70 15.86
N PHE A 138 -6.35 -8.88 16.02
CA PHE A 138 -7.25 -8.53 14.92
C PHE A 138 -6.83 -7.20 14.26
N ARG A 139 -6.51 -6.18 15.06
CA ARG A 139 -6.22 -4.82 14.55
C ARG A 139 -4.84 -4.73 13.89
N GLU A 140 -3.88 -5.48 14.39
CA GLU A 140 -2.47 -5.46 13.96
C GLU A 140 -2.13 -6.68 13.10
N ASP A 141 -3.12 -7.50 12.74
CA ASP A 141 -2.93 -8.60 11.80
C ASP A 141 -2.48 -8.05 10.44
N ILE A 142 -1.39 -8.63 9.92
CA ILE A 142 -0.79 -8.23 8.65
C ILE A 142 -1.78 -8.49 7.50
N GLY A 143 -2.52 -9.59 7.53
CA GLY A 143 -3.50 -9.97 6.52
C GLY A 143 -4.68 -9.02 6.45
N VAL A 144 -5.26 -8.65 7.60
CA VAL A 144 -6.37 -7.68 7.71
C VAL A 144 -5.94 -6.31 7.17
N ASN A 145 -4.75 -5.83 7.55
CA ASN A 145 -4.23 -4.55 7.08
C ASN A 145 -3.89 -4.57 5.57
N LEU A 146 -3.31 -5.67 5.06
CA LEU A 146 -3.07 -5.85 3.63
C LEU A 146 -4.38 -5.91 2.83
N HIS A 147 -5.39 -6.62 3.35
CA HIS A 147 -6.72 -6.66 2.74
C HIS A 147 -7.31 -5.26 2.62
N HIS A 148 -7.29 -4.47 3.71
CA HIS A 148 -7.82 -3.11 3.71
C HIS A 148 -7.09 -2.23 2.70
N TRP A 149 -5.75 -2.29 2.66
CA TRP A 149 -4.96 -1.54 1.67
C TRP A 149 -5.28 -1.95 0.23
N HIS A 150 -5.33 -3.26 -0.05
CA HIS A 150 -5.59 -3.77 -1.39
C HIS A 150 -7.02 -3.47 -1.86
N TRP A 151 -8.00 -3.52 -0.97
CA TRP A 151 -9.38 -3.14 -1.29
C TRP A 151 -9.46 -1.68 -1.77
N HIS A 152 -8.78 -0.75 -1.08
CA HIS A 152 -8.71 0.66 -1.50
C HIS A 152 -7.85 0.88 -2.74
N LEU A 153 -6.92 -0.01 -3.06
CA LEU A 153 -6.18 0.01 -4.33
C LEU A 153 -7.07 -0.39 -5.52
N VAL A 154 -7.94 -1.40 -5.34
CA VAL A 154 -8.89 -1.85 -6.36
C VAL A 154 -10.05 -0.86 -6.51
N TYR A 155 -10.50 -0.24 -5.42
CA TYR A 155 -11.61 0.72 -5.41
C TYR A 155 -11.15 2.12 -4.96
N PRO A 156 -10.22 2.78 -5.68
CA PRO A 156 -9.66 4.03 -5.24
C PRO A 156 -10.72 5.13 -5.19
N GLN A 157 -10.56 6.08 -4.27
CA GLN A 157 -11.50 7.19 -4.11
C GLN A 157 -11.44 8.19 -5.27
N GLU A 158 -10.26 8.36 -5.87
CA GLU A 158 -9.98 9.39 -6.88
C GLU A 158 -8.99 8.85 -7.92
N GLY A 159 -9.10 9.33 -9.15
CA GLY A 159 -8.36 8.84 -10.30
C GLY A 159 -9.18 8.98 -11.58
N PRO A 160 -8.65 8.49 -12.72
CA PRO A 160 -9.39 8.45 -13.98
C PRO A 160 -10.71 7.68 -13.86
N LEU A 161 -11.72 8.06 -14.64
CA LEU A 161 -13.06 7.45 -14.57
C LEU A 161 -13.02 5.94 -14.83
N GLU A 162 -12.19 5.47 -15.77
CA GLU A 162 -12.03 4.03 -16.03
C GLU A 162 -11.50 3.22 -14.83
N VAL A 163 -10.85 3.88 -13.87
CA VAL A 163 -10.38 3.28 -12.61
C VAL A 163 -11.47 3.36 -11.56
N VAL A 164 -12.06 4.54 -11.38
CA VAL A 164 -12.97 4.83 -10.26
C VAL A 164 -14.39 4.35 -10.55
N ASP A 165 -14.89 4.44 -11.78
CA ASP A 165 -16.26 4.06 -12.13
C ASP A 165 -16.40 2.53 -12.23
N LYS A 166 -16.64 1.91 -11.07
CA LYS A 166 -16.88 0.47 -10.93
C LYS A 166 -18.28 0.20 -10.39
N ASP A 167 -18.86 -0.90 -10.86
CA ASP A 167 -20.20 -1.34 -10.47
C ASP A 167 -20.37 -1.34 -8.95
N ARG A 168 -21.39 -0.60 -8.49
CA ARG A 168 -21.83 -0.52 -7.08
C ARG A 168 -20.70 -0.25 -6.06
N ARG A 169 -19.60 0.39 -6.45
CA ARG A 169 -18.45 0.60 -5.55
C ARG A 169 -18.80 1.32 -4.24
N GLY A 170 -19.78 2.22 -4.26
CA GLY A 170 -20.25 2.92 -3.05
C GLY A 170 -21.00 1.99 -2.09
N GLU A 171 -21.81 1.08 -2.62
CA GLU A 171 -22.44 0.04 -1.82
C GLU A 171 -21.40 -0.96 -1.30
N LEU A 172 -20.44 -1.36 -2.15
CA LEU A 172 -19.38 -2.26 -1.74
C LEU A 172 -18.48 -1.64 -0.67
N PHE A 173 -18.22 -0.32 -0.75
CA PHE A 173 -17.55 0.44 0.31
C PHE A 173 -18.29 0.27 1.64
N TYR A 174 -19.59 0.54 1.65
CA TYR A 174 -20.40 0.37 2.84
C TYR A 174 -20.35 -1.08 3.34
N TYR A 175 -20.53 -2.06 2.45
CA TYR A 175 -20.59 -3.46 2.81
C TYR A 175 -19.26 -3.99 3.40
N MET A 176 -18.13 -3.68 2.76
CA MET A 176 -16.81 -4.12 3.23
C MET A 176 -16.54 -3.59 4.63
N HIS A 177 -16.69 -2.28 4.84
CA HIS A 177 -16.42 -1.68 6.15
C HIS A 177 -17.44 -2.12 7.21
N ARG A 178 -18.73 -2.30 6.84
CA ARG A 178 -19.74 -2.88 7.74
C ARG A 178 -19.33 -4.27 8.21
N GLN A 179 -18.86 -5.14 7.31
CA GLN A 179 -18.42 -6.49 7.66
C GLN A 179 -17.17 -6.46 8.56
N THR A 180 -16.22 -5.56 8.31
CA THR A 180 -15.05 -5.36 9.18
C THR A 180 -15.46 -4.95 10.59
N VAL A 181 -16.39 -4.00 10.75
CA VAL A 181 -16.92 -3.59 12.06
C VAL A 181 -17.70 -4.72 12.73
N ALA A 182 -18.53 -5.46 11.98
CA ALA A 182 -19.28 -6.58 12.52
C ALA A 182 -18.34 -7.67 13.07
N ARG A 183 -17.28 -8.02 12.34
CA ARG A 183 -16.24 -8.95 12.81
C ARG A 183 -15.52 -8.42 14.03
N TYR A 184 -15.09 -7.16 14.00
CA TYR A 184 -14.46 -6.51 15.15
C TYR A 184 -15.33 -6.60 16.40
N ASN A 185 -16.64 -6.31 16.29
CA ASN A 185 -17.58 -6.41 17.41
C ASN A 185 -17.73 -7.84 17.95
N VAL A 186 -17.73 -8.86 17.07
CA VAL A 186 -17.73 -10.26 17.51
C VAL A 186 -16.46 -10.56 18.31
N GLU A 187 -15.29 -10.13 17.83
CA GLU A 187 -14.03 -10.29 18.56
C GLU A 187 -14.08 -9.57 19.92
N ARG A 188 -14.70 -8.38 20.01
CA ARG A 188 -14.91 -7.68 21.30
C ARG A 188 -15.69 -8.56 22.28
N PHE A 189 -16.82 -9.11 21.84
CA PHE A 189 -17.63 -9.99 22.69
C PHE A 189 -16.87 -11.24 23.14
N CYS A 190 -16.06 -11.84 22.25
CA CYS A 190 -15.19 -12.96 22.59
C CYS A 190 -14.09 -12.60 23.61
N ASN A 191 -13.67 -11.33 23.66
CA ASN A 191 -12.61 -10.83 24.54
C ASN A 191 -13.12 -10.07 25.78
N ARG A 192 -14.42 -10.15 26.07
CA ARG A 192 -15.09 -9.49 27.21
C ARG A 192 -14.93 -7.96 27.16
N LEU A 193 -15.16 -7.38 25.99
CA LEU A 193 -15.06 -5.95 25.67
C LEU A 193 -16.35 -5.40 25.03
#